data_AF-A0A5N6X1H2-F1
#
_entry.id   AF-A0A5N6X1H2-F1
#
_cell.length_a   1.000
_cell.length_b   1.000
_cell.length_c   1.000
_cell.angle_alpha   90.00
_cell.angle_beta   90.00
_cell.angle_gamma   90.00
#
_symmetry.space_group_name_H-M   'P 1'
#
loop_
_entity.id
_entity.type
_entity.pdbx_description
1 polymer ?
#
loop_
_entity_poly.entity_id
_entity_poly.type
_entity_poly.pdbx_seq_one_letter_code
_entity_poly.pdbx_strand_id
1 'polypeptide(L)'
;MSSNAPATGNSKPYTPEEKQLLRSLRQEHKSWINILEAYNQQVAIDRQRTRHALQNQWRVILREDTDQNEIISWGLVRSLFVREQYHLEQISRLERSLISARRTTHSERGAYAYLRARFDELQQAYDAVLAEYNNLNREVSGFVCQECSKAGQATVTAGEVTGDIE
;
A
#
# COMPACT_ATOMS: atom_id res chain seq x y z
N MET A 1 -48.93 -37.35 -40.54
CA MET A 1 -48.19 -38.49 -41.12
C MET A 1 -47.10 -38.92 -40.16
N SER A 2 -47.09 -40.19 -39.78
CA SER A 2 -46.35 -40.76 -38.65
C SER A 2 -44.83 -40.66 -38.76
N SER A 3 -44.18 -39.99 -37.82
CA SER A 3 -42.72 -39.93 -37.67
C SER A 3 -42.21 -40.81 -36.53
N ASN A 4 -42.59 -42.09 -36.55
CA ASN A 4 -42.08 -43.14 -35.65
C ASN A 4 -41.14 -44.10 -36.41
N ALA A 5 -40.29 -43.59 -37.30
CA ALA A 5 -39.23 -44.41 -37.87
C ALA A 5 -38.23 -44.77 -36.74
N PRO A 6 -37.82 -46.05 -36.59
CA PRO A 6 -36.86 -46.45 -35.58
C PRO A 6 -35.50 -45.80 -35.91
N ALA A 7 -35.17 -44.74 -35.19
CA ALA A 7 -33.89 -44.07 -35.32
C ALA A 7 -32.81 -44.89 -34.60
N THR A 8 -31.92 -45.49 -35.38
CA THR A 8 -30.87 -46.42 -34.91
C THR A 8 -29.84 -45.79 -33.98
N GLY A 9 -29.78 -44.45 -33.94
CA GLY A 9 -28.81 -43.73 -33.13
C GLY A 9 -29.15 -43.59 -31.65
N ASN A 10 -30.40 -43.78 -31.22
CA ASN A 10 -30.88 -43.33 -29.89
C ASN A 10 -30.06 -43.81 -28.68
N SER A 11 -29.42 -44.97 -28.73
CA SER A 11 -28.58 -45.52 -27.66
C SER A 11 -27.15 -44.96 -27.62
N LYS A 12 -26.71 -44.27 -28.68
CA LYS A 12 -25.35 -43.71 -28.77
C LYS A 12 -25.27 -42.37 -28.03
N PRO A 13 -24.16 -42.09 -27.31
CA PRO A 13 -23.94 -40.79 -26.70
C PRO A 13 -23.85 -39.69 -27.76
N TYR A 14 -24.27 -38.48 -27.41
CA TYR A 14 -24.10 -37.29 -28.24
C TYR A 14 -22.66 -36.80 -28.16
N THR A 15 -22.05 -36.63 -29.32
CA THR A 15 -20.73 -36.00 -29.50
C THR A 15 -20.83 -34.47 -29.27
N PRO A 16 -19.70 -33.80 -28.96
CA PRO A 16 -19.67 -32.34 -28.83
C PRO A 16 -20.21 -31.60 -30.06
N GLU A 17 -19.90 -32.10 -31.26
CA GLU A 17 -20.35 -31.52 -32.53
C GLU A 17 -21.86 -31.67 -32.71
N GLU A 18 -22.42 -32.85 -32.36
CA GLU A 18 -23.86 -33.08 -32.37
C GLU A 18 -24.59 -32.20 -31.34
N LYS A 19 -24.01 -31.99 -30.14
CA LYS A 19 -24.56 -31.05 -29.15
C LYS A 19 -24.53 -29.62 -29.68
N GLN A 20 -23.45 -29.21 -30.36
CA GLN A 20 -23.31 -27.87 -30.94
C GLN A 20 -24.30 -27.64 -32.10
N LEU A 21 -24.50 -28.63 -32.95
CA LEU A 21 -25.53 -28.62 -33.98
C LEU A 21 -26.94 -28.46 -33.39
N LEU A 22 -27.23 -29.17 -32.29
CA LEU A 22 -28.51 -29.03 -31.61
C LEU A 22 -28.69 -27.61 -31.01
N ARG A 23 -27.61 -26.97 -30.53
CA ARG A 23 -27.62 -25.57 -30.07
C ARG A 23 -27.92 -24.60 -31.21
N SER A 24 -27.25 -24.71 -32.36
CA SER A 24 -27.49 -23.80 -33.50
C SER A 24 -28.92 -23.93 -34.02
N LEU A 25 -29.41 -25.15 -34.22
CA LEU A 25 -30.78 -25.40 -34.67
C LEU A 25 -31.85 -24.88 -33.70
N ARG A 26 -31.54 -24.83 -32.39
CA ARG A 26 -32.42 -24.26 -31.37
C ARG A 26 -32.42 -22.74 -31.36
N GLN A 27 -31.29 -22.10 -31.65
CA GLN A 27 -31.19 -20.64 -31.79
C GLN A 27 -31.94 -20.12 -33.03
N GLU A 28 -32.05 -20.92 -34.08
CA GLU A 28 -32.83 -20.62 -35.28
C GLU A 28 -34.36 -20.71 -35.06
N HIS A 29 -34.83 -20.89 -33.81
CA HIS A 29 -36.23 -20.98 -33.41
C HIS A 29 -37.10 -21.98 -34.20
N LYS A 30 -36.47 -23.02 -34.74
CA LYS A 30 -37.16 -24.06 -35.50
C LYS A 30 -38.10 -24.86 -34.59
N SER A 31 -39.24 -25.28 -35.15
CA SER A 31 -40.13 -26.24 -34.47
C SER A 31 -39.36 -27.55 -34.21
N TRP A 32 -39.74 -28.31 -33.19
CA TRP A 32 -39.08 -29.59 -32.91
C TRP A 32 -39.13 -30.60 -34.07
N ILE A 33 -40.11 -30.45 -34.95
CA ILE A 33 -40.24 -31.27 -36.17
C ILE A 33 -39.19 -30.82 -37.19
N ASN A 34 -39.04 -29.52 -37.40
CA ASN A 34 -38.05 -28.96 -38.32
C ASN A 34 -36.61 -29.18 -37.81
N ILE A 35 -36.41 -29.14 -36.49
CA ILE A 35 -35.12 -29.47 -35.87
C ILE A 35 -34.79 -30.93 -36.09
N LEU A 36 -35.75 -31.84 -35.89
CA LEU A 36 -35.55 -33.27 -36.13
C LEU A 36 -35.11 -33.53 -37.56
N GLU A 37 -35.81 -32.93 -38.53
CA GLU A 37 -35.53 -33.09 -39.95
C GLU A 37 -34.15 -32.51 -40.31
N ALA A 38 -33.87 -31.27 -39.92
CA ALA A 38 -32.58 -30.63 -40.19
C ALA A 38 -31.40 -31.35 -39.51
N TYR A 39 -31.60 -31.85 -38.28
CA TYR A 39 -30.60 -32.62 -37.56
C TYR A 39 -30.31 -33.95 -38.27
N ASN A 40 -31.35 -34.74 -38.57
CA ASN A 40 -31.20 -36.06 -39.19
C ASN A 40 -30.68 -36.01 -40.63
N GLN A 41 -30.80 -34.86 -41.31
CA GLN A 41 -30.17 -34.62 -42.62
C GLN A 41 -28.66 -34.34 -42.53
N GLN A 42 -28.18 -33.81 -41.39
CA GLN A 42 -26.77 -33.44 -41.21
C GLN A 42 -25.94 -34.52 -40.52
N VAL A 43 -26.59 -35.48 -39.83
CA VAL A 43 -25.90 -36.60 -39.17
C VAL A 43 -25.98 -37.88 -40.00
N ALA A 44 -25.02 -38.78 -39.78
CA ALA A 44 -25.03 -40.10 -40.40
C ALA A 44 -26.30 -40.92 -40.00
N ILE A 45 -26.70 -41.85 -40.86
CA ILE A 45 -27.92 -42.67 -40.67
C ILE A 45 -27.92 -43.38 -39.31
N ASP A 46 -26.77 -43.89 -38.90
CA ASP A 46 -26.57 -44.60 -37.63
C ASP A 46 -26.56 -43.68 -36.39
N ARG A 47 -26.67 -42.36 -36.61
CA ARG A 47 -26.70 -41.28 -35.60
C ARG A 47 -28.02 -40.52 -35.55
N GLN A 48 -28.94 -40.80 -36.48
CA GLN A 48 -30.26 -40.20 -36.49
C GLN A 48 -31.01 -40.44 -35.18
N ARG A 49 -31.81 -39.45 -34.79
CA ARG A 49 -32.52 -39.42 -33.50
C ARG A 49 -34.01 -39.31 -33.70
N THR A 50 -34.75 -39.59 -32.63
CA THR A 50 -36.17 -39.24 -32.54
C THR A 50 -36.33 -37.85 -31.94
N ARG A 51 -37.50 -37.24 -32.19
CA ARG A 51 -37.88 -35.97 -31.58
C ARG A 51 -37.70 -35.97 -30.06
N HIS A 52 -38.10 -37.07 -29.40
CA HIS A 52 -38.01 -37.18 -27.96
C HIS A 52 -36.56 -37.22 -27.47
N ALA A 53 -35.67 -37.91 -28.20
CA ALA A 53 -34.26 -37.97 -27.86
C ALA A 53 -33.59 -36.59 -27.94
N LEU A 54 -33.90 -35.81 -28.99
CA LEU A 54 -33.39 -34.43 -29.13
C LEU A 54 -33.95 -33.50 -28.04
N GLN A 55 -35.23 -33.65 -27.69
CA GLN A 55 -35.85 -32.90 -26.60
C GLN A 55 -35.18 -33.19 -25.24
N ASN A 56 -34.92 -34.46 -24.94
CA ASN A 56 -34.24 -34.84 -23.72
C ASN A 56 -32.82 -34.30 -23.70
N GLN A 57 -32.10 -34.45 -24.81
CA GLN A 57 -30.73 -33.96 -24.91
C GLN A 57 -30.65 -32.44 -24.74
N TRP A 58 -31.62 -31.70 -25.26
CA TRP A 58 -31.68 -30.26 -25.05
C TRP A 58 -31.86 -29.86 -23.59
N ARG A 59 -32.64 -30.63 -22.81
CA ARG A 59 -32.75 -30.38 -21.35
C ARG A 59 -31.44 -30.65 -20.63
N VAL A 60 -30.67 -31.66 -21.07
CA VAL A 60 -29.35 -31.95 -20.50
C VAL A 60 -28.37 -30.80 -20.81
N ILE A 61 -28.33 -30.34 -22.06
CA ILE A 61 -27.50 -29.19 -22.46
C ILE A 61 -27.82 -27.95 -21.63
N LEU A 62 -29.11 -27.64 -21.44
CA LEU A 62 -29.51 -26.49 -20.62
C LEU A 62 -29.03 -26.60 -19.17
N ARG A 63 -29.06 -27.80 -18.57
CA ARG A 63 -28.55 -28.01 -17.21
C ARG A 63 -27.03 -27.85 -17.14
N GLU A 64 -26.30 -28.50 -18.06
CA GLU A 64 -24.83 -28.39 -18.18
C GLU A 64 -24.39 -26.91 -18.29
N ASP A 65 -25.05 -26.14 -19.17
CA ASP A 65 -24.72 -24.73 -19.41
C ASP A 65 -25.04 -23.85 -18.18
N THR A 66 -26.11 -24.15 -17.44
CA THR A 66 -26.49 -23.41 -16.23
C THR A 66 -25.50 -23.67 -15.09
N ASP A 67 -25.17 -24.94 -14.86
CA ASP A 67 -24.25 -25.35 -13.79
C ASP A 67 -22.84 -24.74 -14.02
N GLN A 68 -22.35 -24.73 -15.27
CA GLN A 68 -21.07 -24.11 -15.60
C GLN A 68 -21.07 -22.60 -15.37
N ASN A 69 -22.13 -21.89 -15.78
CA ASN A 69 -22.21 -20.45 -15.64
C ASN A 69 -22.35 -20.03 -14.17
N GLU A 70 -23.08 -20.83 -13.36
CA GLU A 70 -23.23 -20.60 -11.92
C GLU A 70 -21.90 -20.80 -11.18
N ILE A 71 -21.14 -21.85 -11.51
CA ILE A 71 -19.81 -22.11 -10.91
C ILE A 71 -18.83 -20.97 -11.22
N ILE A 72 -18.81 -20.48 -12.46
CA ILE A 72 -17.95 -19.35 -12.87
C ILE A 72 -18.35 -18.07 -12.13
N SER A 73 -19.66 -17.80 -12.01
CA SER A 73 -20.20 -16.65 -11.31
C SER A 73 -19.85 -16.65 -9.81
N TRP A 74 -20.09 -17.76 -9.10
CA TRP A 74 -19.77 -17.87 -7.67
C TRP A 74 -18.27 -17.86 -7.40
N GLY A 75 -17.45 -18.41 -8.31
CA GLY A 75 -16.00 -18.30 -8.24
C GLY A 75 -15.52 -16.85 -8.27
N LEU A 76 -16.08 -16.05 -9.18
CA LEU A 76 -15.79 -14.61 -9.26
C LEU A 76 -16.24 -13.89 -7.99
N VAL A 77 -17.47 -14.10 -7.54
CA VAL A 77 -18.01 -13.48 -6.31
C VAL A 77 -17.11 -13.78 -5.12
N ARG A 78 -16.72 -15.05 -4.92
CA ARG A 78 -15.80 -15.45 -3.85
C ARG A 78 -14.45 -14.75 -3.96
N SER A 79 -13.89 -14.63 -5.16
CA SER A 79 -12.60 -13.95 -5.37
C SER A 79 -12.66 -12.46 -5.01
N LEU A 80 -13.79 -11.80 -5.33
CA LEU A 80 -14.01 -10.40 -4.99
C LEU A 80 -14.11 -10.20 -3.47
N PHE A 81 -14.85 -11.06 -2.78
CA PHE A 81 -14.95 -10.99 -1.31
C PHE A 81 -13.61 -11.23 -0.60
N VAL A 82 -12.83 -12.21 -1.04
CA VAL A 82 -11.49 -12.47 -0.47
C VAL A 82 -10.58 -11.26 -0.67
N ARG A 83 -10.63 -10.65 -1.86
CA ARG A 83 -9.86 -9.45 -2.17
C ARG A 83 -10.28 -8.26 -1.31
N GLU A 84 -11.58 -8.06 -1.12
CA GLU A 84 -12.12 -7.00 -0.26
C GLU A 84 -11.66 -7.16 1.19
N GLN A 85 -11.78 -8.38 1.73
CA GLN A 85 -11.33 -8.68 3.09
C GLN A 85 -9.83 -8.42 3.27
N TYR A 86 -9.02 -8.80 2.29
CA TYR A 86 -7.59 -8.51 2.29
C TYR A 86 -7.31 -7.01 2.34
N HIS A 87 -7.99 -6.20 1.53
CA HIS A 87 -7.80 -4.75 1.51
C HIS A 87 -8.19 -4.09 2.83
N LEU A 88 -9.30 -4.51 3.44
CA LEU A 88 -9.71 -4.03 4.77
C LEU A 88 -8.63 -4.32 5.83
N GLU A 89 -8.04 -5.53 5.82
CA GLU A 89 -6.98 -5.88 6.75
C GLU A 89 -5.72 -5.01 6.54
N GLN A 90 -5.34 -4.75 5.29
CA GLN A 90 -4.21 -3.86 4.98
C GLN A 90 -4.47 -2.43 5.44
N ILE A 91 -5.68 -1.90 5.22
CA ILE A 91 -6.06 -0.56 5.69
C ILE A 91 -5.92 -0.49 7.21
N SER A 92 -6.50 -1.44 7.95
CA SER A 92 -6.40 -1.47 9.42
C SER A 92 -4.96 -1.62 9.93
N ARG A 93 -4.08 -2.31 9.19
CA ARG A 93 -2.64 -2.36 9.50
C ARG A 93 -1.98 -1.00 9.31
N LEU A 94 -2.23 -0.34 8.18
CA LEU A 94 -1.65 0.97 7.87
C LEU A 94 -2.13 2.05 8.84
N GLU A 95 -3.41 2.05 9.22
CA GLU A 95 -3.96 2.98 10.22
C GLU A 95 -3.24 2.85 11.57
N ARG A 96 -3.04 1.62 12.05
CA ARG A 96 -2.29 1.35 13.29
C ARG A 96 -0.84 1.84 13.19
N SER A 97 -0.18 1.58 12.07
CA SER A 97 1.18 2.06 11.82
C SER A 97 1.26 3.59 11.83
N LEU A 98 0.30 4.26 11.19
CA LEU A 98 0.24 5.72 11.13
C LEU A 98 0.02 6.34 12.51
N ILE A 99 -0.89 5.77 13.31
CA ILE A 99 -1.11 6.21 14.69
C ILE A 99 0.15 6.06 15.53
N SER A 100 0.84 4.92 15.41
CA SER A 100 2.09 4.67 16.13
C SER A 100 3.17 5.68 15.73
N ALA A 101 3.40 5.87 14.43
CA ALA A 101 4.37 6.84 13.93
C ALA A 101 4.07 8.25 14.42
N ARG A 102 2.80 8.67 14.38
CA ARG A 102 2.37 9.98 14.89
C ARG A 102 2.70 10.17 16.38
N ARG A 103 2.48 9.15 17.21
CA ARG A 103 2.81 9.21 18.65
C ARG A 103 4.32 9.37 18.85
N THR A 104 5.13 8.58 18.13
CA THR A 104 6.58 8.67 18.18
C THR A 104 7.06 10.07 17.77
N THR A 105 6.59 10.60 16.64
CA THR A 105 6.95 11.95 16.19
C THR A 105 6.54 13.04 17.20
N HIS A 106 5.38 12.91 17.84
CA HIS A 106 4.97 13.86 18.87
C HIS A 106 5.90 13.81 20.09
N SER A 107 6.26 12.60 20.54
CA SER A 107 7.24 12.40 21.63
C SER A 107 8.61 12.97 21.28
N GLU A 108 9.10 12.71 20.07
CA GLU A 108 10.38 13.24 19.58
C GLU A 108 10.38 14.76 19.57
N ARG A 109 9.32 15.40 19.05
CA ARG A 109 9.18 16.86 19.07
C ARG A 109 9.23 17.42 20.49
N GLY A 110 8.58 16.75 21.44
CA GLY A 110 8.66 17.13 22.86
C GLY A 110 10.09 17.04 23.42
N ALA A 111 10.79 15.93 23.14
CA ALA A 111 12.18 15.75 23.56
C ALA A 111 13.12 16.80 22.94
N TYR A 112 12.95 17.11 21.65
CA TYR A 112 13.72 18.17 20.98
C TYR A 112 13.46 19.55 21.58
N ALA A 113 12.20 19.89 21.86
CA ALA A 113 11.85 21.16 22.50
C ALA A 113 12.49 21.28 23.89
N TYR A 114 12.48 20.21 24.68
CA TYR A 114 13.16 20.15 25.98
C TYR A 114 14.67 20.35 25.86
N LEU A 115 15.31 19.60 24.95
CA LEU A 115 16.76 19.70 24.73
C LEU A 115 17.14 21.12 24.28
N ARG A 116 16.32 21.73 23.42
CA ARG A 116 16.55 23.08 22.93
C ARG A 116 16.51 24.11 24.08
N ALA A 117 15.52 24.03 24.95
CA ALA A 117 15.44 24.90 26.12
C ALA A 117 16.68 24.76 27.03
N ARG A 118 17.14 23.52 27.28
CA ARG A 118 18.37 23.27 28.05
C ARG A 118 19.62 23.83 27.39
N PHE A 119 19.71 23.73 26.07
CA PHE A 119 20.82 24.32 25.32
C PHE A 119 20.82 25.84 25.45
N ASP A 120 19.66 26.48 25.34
CA ASP A 120 19.54 27.93 25.47
C ASP A 120 19.90 28.40 26.89
N GLU A 121 19.49 27.66 27.95
CA GLU A 121 19.92 27.91 29.34
C GLU A 121 21.44 27.80 29.51
N LEU A 122 22.04 26.74 28.96
CA LEU A 122 23.47 26.51 29.04
C LEU A 122 24.26 27.60 28.30
N GLN A 123 23.76 28.03 27.14
CA GLN A 123 24.36 29.11 26.37
C GLN A 123 24.35 30.43 27.16
N GLN A 124 23.24 30.76 27.81
CA GLN A 124 23.16 31.95 28.67
C GLN A 124 24.14 31.89 29.84
N ALA A 125 24.25 30.72 30.49
CA ALA A 125 25.22 30.53 31.57
C ALA A 125 26.67 30.67 31.09
N TYR A 126 26.99 30.11 29.92
CA TYR A 126 28.29 30.25 29.29
C TYR A 126 28.63 31.71 28.97
N ASP A 127 27.68 32.44 28.37
CA ASP A 127 27.86 33.85 28.02
C ASP A 127 28.08 34.72 29.27
N ALA A 128 27.39 34.41 30.37
CA ALA A 128 27.57 35.09 31.66
C ALA A 128 28.99 34.85 32.24
N VAL A 129 29.45 33.59 32.26
CA VAL A 129 30.80 33.24 32.73
C VAL A 129 31.87 33.90 31.86
N LEU A 130 31.67 33.91 30.53
CA LEU A 130 32.58 34.57 29.61
C LEU A 130 32.64 36.09 29.85
N ALA A 131 31.51 36.72 30.16
CA ALA A 131 31.46 38.14 30.52
C ALA A 131 32.23 38.43 31.82
N GLU A 132 32.06 37.60 32.85
CA GLU A 132 32.81 37.72 34.11
C GLU A 132 34.32 37.53 33.89
N TYR A 133 34.72 36.51 33.13
CA TYR A 133 36.12 36.29 32.76
C TYR A 133 36.72 37.53 32.07
N ASN A 134 35.98 38.12 31.12
CA ASN A 134 36.42 39.32 30.41
C ASN A 134 36.48 40.57 31.29
N ASN A 135 35.64 40.66 32.33
CA ASN A 135 35.72 41.73 33.33
C ASN A 135 36.95 41.55 34.21
N LEU A 136 37.15 40.35 34.76
CA LEU A 136 38.30 40.03 35.60
C LEU A 136 39.62 40.23 34.86
N ASN A 137 39.69 39.81 33.59
CA ASN A 137 40.87 40.01 32.76
C ASN A 137 41.19 41.49 32.54
N ARG A 138 40.15 42.34 32.40
CA ARG A 138 40.30 43.80 32.32
C ARG A 138 40.76 44.41 33.65
N GLU A 139 40.21 43.97 34.78
CA GLU A 139 40.64 44.42 36.10
C GLU A 139 42.12 44.08 36.34
N VAL A 140 42.52 42.83 36.12
CA VAL A 140 43.91 42.39 36.27
C VAL A 140 44.83 43.20 35.36
N SER A 141 44.47 43.38 34.09
CA SER A 141 45.25 44.20 33.16
C SER A 141 45.34 45.67 33.61
N GLY A 142 44.27 46.22 34.18
CA GLY A 142 44.24 47.57 34.76
C GLY A 142 45.14 47.72 35.97
N PHE A 143 45.15 46.75 36.89
CA PHE A 143 46.05 46.70 38.04
C PHE A 143 47.51 46.67 37.61
N VAL A 144 47.85 45.84 36.62
CA VAL A 144 49.22 45.76 36.06
C VAL A 144 49.65 47.11 35.48
N CYS A 145 48.79 47.81 34.74
CA CYS A 145 49.09 49.15 34.23
C CYS A 145 49.26 50.21 35.34
N GLN A 146 48.50 50.11 36.44
CA GLN A 146 48.56 51.07 37.54
C GLN A 146 49.81 50.89 38.41
N GLU A 147 50.24 49.65 38.63
CA GLU A 147 51.53 49.31 39.24
C GLU A 147 52.70 49.82 38.39
N CYS A 148 52.65 49.62 37.06
CA CYS A 148 53.66 50.16 36.14
C CYS A 148 53.76 51.70 36.18
N SER A 149 52.63 52.39 36.29
CA SER A 149 52.57 53.86 36.43
C SER A 149 53.19 54.36 37.74
N LYS A 150 52.90 53.68 38.87
CA LYS A 150 53.48 54.02 40.19
C LYS A 150 54.97 53.71 40.25
N ALA A 151 55.42 52.61 39.65
CA ALA A 151 56.84 52.27 39.53
C ALA A 151 57.62 53.31 38.70
N GLY A 152 57.00 53.87 37.65
CA GLY A 152 57.58 54.96 36.85
C GLY A 152 57.62 56.32 37.56
N GLN A 153 56.73 56.57 38.53
CA GLN A 153 56.73 57.81 39.34
C GLN A 153 57.66 57.73 40.56
N ALA A 154 57.85 56.55 41.15
CA ALA A 154 58.75 56.34 42.28
C ALA A 154 60.24 56.55 41.93
N THR A 155 60.61 56.45 40.66
CA THR A 155 61.97 56.73 40.18
C THR A 155 62.29 58.20 39.94
N VAL A 156 61.31 59.12 40.02
CA VAL A 156 61.53 60.56 39.74
C VAL A 156 61.79 61.39 41.01
N THR A 157 61.53 60.86 42.21
CA THR A 157 61.71 61.61 43.47
C THR A 157 62.93 61.19 44.30
N ALA A 158 63.78 60.30 43.80
CA ALA A 158 64.99 59.86 44.47
C ALA A 158 66.25 60.24 43.65
N GLY A 159 66.63 61.51 43.69
CA GLY A 159 67.92 61.91 43.14
C GLY A 159 68.14 63.41 42.99
N GLU A 160 68.36 64.13 44.10
CA GLU A 160 69.29 65.27 44.10
C GLU A 160 69.68 65.66 45.54
N VAL A 161 70.63 64.94 46.13
CA VAL A 161 71.49 65.46 47.21
C VAL A 161 72.89 64.87 47.02
N THR A 162 73.89 65.74 47.17
CA THR A 162 75.36 65.56 47.07
C THR A 162 75.90 65.68 45.64
N GLY A 163 76.87 66.56 45.33
CA GLY A 163 77.64 67.52 46.12
C GLY A 163 78.83 68.01 45.27
N ASP A 164 79.19 69.29 45.40
CA ASP A 164 80.46 69.87 44.91
C ASP A 164 81.21 70.35 46.17
N ILE A 165 82.28 69.70 46.63
CA ILE A 165 83.68 69.83 46.18
C ILE A 165 84.13 71.30 46.11
N GLU A 166 84.62 71.83 47.24
CA GLU A 166 86.03 72.22 47.47
C GLU A 166 86.28 72.54 48.96
#